data_AF-A0A971RNN8-F1
#
_entry.id   AF-A0A971RNN8-F1
#
_cell.length_a   1.000
_cell.length_b   1.000
_cell.length_c   1.000
_cell.angle_alpha   90.00
_cell.angle_beta   90.00
_cell.angle_gamma   90.00
#
_symmetry.space_group_name_H-M   'P 1'
#
loop_
_entity.id
_entity.type
_entity.pdbx_description
1 polymer ?
#
loop_
_entity_poly.entity_id
_entity_poly.type
_entity_poly.pdbx_seq_one_letter_code
_entity_poly.pdbx_strand_id
1 'polypeptide(L)'
;MGSLSVSDITRLLQIAGASIAILAILLIVFRVMVWVLRHILRKKMSTGNADLVGQQATVIKTVRSQRPGQIECEFKGQLLTGPAISDSRIRSGRPVLIYAAEKDWFKVRPIEYDYIEGKYEAGFEIERK
;
A
#
# COMPACT_ATOMS: atom_id res chain seq x y z
N MET A 1 -50.83 26.93 34.18
CA MET A 1 -50.69 25.75 33.31
C MET A 1 -51.06 26.18 31.89
N GLY A 2 -50.08 26.50 31.05
CA GLY A 2 -50.33 27.05 29.70
C GLY A 2 -50.76 25.94 28.73
N SER A 3 -51.94 26.09 28.12
CA SER A 3 -52.40 25.23 27.04
C SER A 3 -51.55 25.50 25.80
N LEU A 4 -50.73 24.53 25.39
CA LEU A 4 -50.00 24.58 24.13
C LEU A 4 -51.01 24.73 22.98
N SER A 5 -50.89 25.81 22.22
CA SER A 5 -51.74 26.04 21.05
C SER A 5 -51.40 25.02 19.97
N VAL A 6 -52.40 24.52 19.25
CA VAL A 6 -52.21 23.54 18.16
C VAL A 6 -51.20 24.05 17.11
N SER A 7 -51.09 25.38 16.98
CA SER A 7 -50.09 26.06 16.15
C SER A 7 -48.64 25.81 16.61
N ASP A 8 -48.37 25.79 17.92
CA ASP A 8 -47.03 25.57 18.48
C ASP A 8 -46.60 24.11 18.30
N ILE A 9 -47.54 23.18 18.43
CA ILE A 9 -47.32 21.75 18.17
C ILE A 9 -46.94 21.53 16.70
N THR A 10 -47.60 22.23 15.79
CA THR A 10 -47.33 22.11 14.34
C THR A 10 -45.95 22.70 13.99
N ARG A 11 -45.58 23.84 14.58
CA ARG A 11 -44.24 24.43 14.40
C ARG A 11 -43.13 23.55 14.96
N LEU A 12 -43.33 22.96 16.14
CA LEU A 12 -42.39 22.00 16.72
C LEU A 12 -42.21 20.78 15.81
N LEU A 13 -43.31 20.27 15.24
CA LEU A 13 -43.27 19.14 14.31
C LEU A 13 -42.50 19.48 13.03
N GLN A 14 -42.68 20.68 12.48
CA GLN A 14 -41.95 21.14 11.30
C GLN A 14 -40.45 21.29 11.56
N ILE A 15 -40.07 21.86 12.70
CA ILE A 15 -38.66 22.01 13.09
C ILE A 15 -38.01 20.63 13.31
N ALA A 16 -38.72 19.72 13.97
CA ALA A 16 -38.26 18.35 14.16
C ALA A 16 -38.12 17.59 12.83
N GLY A 17 -39.05 17.76 11.90
CA GLY A 17 -38.96 17.17 10.57
C GLY A 17 -37.76 17.70 9.77
N ALA A 18 -37.53 19.02 9.81
CA ALA A 18 -36.41 19.65 9.14
C ALA A 18 -35.05 19.19 9.71
N SER A 19 -34.94 19.06 11.03
CA SER A 19 -33.69 18.61 11.67
C SER A 19 -33.36 17.16 11.31
N ILE A 20 -34.35 16.26 11.27
CA ILE A 20 -34.17 14.87 10.85
C ILE A 20 -33.75 14.80 9.38
N ALA A 21 -34.38 15.59 8.51
CA ALA A 21 -34.03 15.63 7.09
C ALA A 21 -32.58 16.10 6.86
N ILE A 22 -32.16 17.16 7.56
CA ILE A 22 -30.77 17.66 7.49
C ILE A 22 -29.79 16.61 8.01
N LEU A 23 -30.11 15.94 9.12
CA LEU A 23 -29.26 14.89 9.69
C LEU A 23 -29.12 13.70 8.72
N ALA A 24 -30.21 13.31 8.06
CA ALA A 24 -30.20 12.24 7.07
C ALA A 24 -29.31 12.58 5.86
N ILE A 25 -29.41 13.81 5.35
CA ILE A 25 -28.54 14.29 4.25
C ILE A 25 -27.08 14.27 4.68
N LEU A 26 -26.77 14.77 5.89
CA LEU A 26 -25.41 14.79 6.42
C LEU A 26 -24.83 13.37 6.51
N LEU A 27 -25.61 12.40 6.98
CA LEU A 27 -25.21 11.00 7.06
C LEU A 27 -24.99 10.37 5.68
N ILE A 28 -25.81 10.71 4.68
CA ILE A 28 -25.62 10.26 3.30
C ILE A 28 -24.30 10.81 2.75
N VAL A 29 -24.04 12.11 2.91
CA VAL A 29 -22.78 12.73 2.47
C VAL A 29 -21.59 12.09 3.16
N PHE A 30 -21.66 11.87 4.47
CA PHE A 30 -20.59 11.19 5.22
C PHE A 30 -20.36 9.77 4.71
N ARG A 31 -21.43 9.03 4.42
CA ARG A 31 -21.33 7.66 3.88
C ARG A 31 -20.68 7.65 2.50
N VAL A 32 -21.03 8.60 1.64
CA VAL A 32 -20.40 8.78 0.32
C VAL A 32 -18.93 9.15 0.49
N MET A 33 -18.60 10.07 1.40
CA MET A 33 -17.23 10.45 1.71
C MET A 33 -16.40 9.25 2.19
N VAL A 34 -16.92 8.43 3.11
CA VAL A 34 -16.26 7.19 3.55
C VAL A 34 -16.14 6.18 2.41
N TRP A 35 -17.13 6.09 1.54
CA TRP A 35 -17.07 5.22 0.36
C TRP A 35 -15.98 5.67 -0.62
N VAL A 36 -15.88 6.97 -0.90
CA VAL A 36 -14.81 7.57 -1.71
C VAL A 36 -13.45 7.40 -1.03
N LEU A 37 -13.36 7.63 0.28
CA LEU A 37 -12.12 7.44 1.03
C LEU A 37 -11.69 5.97 0.98
N ARG A 38 -12.61 5.02 1.14
CA ARG A 38 -12.35 3.58 0.94
C ARG A 38 -11.94 3.26 -0.49
N HIS A 39 -12.51 3.93 -1.48
CA HIS A 39 -12.13 3.74 -2.88
C HIS A 39 -10.70 4.24 -3.14
N ILE A 40 -10.32 5.39 -2.57
CA ILE A 40 -8.97 5.95 -2.64
C ILE A 40 -7.98 5.11 -1.82
N LEU A 41 -8.38 4.62 -0.64
CA LEU A 41 -7.59 3.71 0.19
C LEU A 41 -7.36 2.37 -0.53
N ARG A 42 -8.34 1.82 -1.24
CA ARG A 42 -8.14 0.63 -2.10
C ARG A 42 -7.20 0.90 -3.28
N LYS A 43 -7.08 2.15 -3.74
CA LYS A 43 -6.06 2.54 -4.72
C LYS A 43 -4.68 2.81 -4.10
N LYS A 44 -4.59 3.08 -2.79
CA LYS A 44 -3.33 3.41 -2.07
C LYS A 44 -2.79 2.31 -1.16
N MET A 45 -3.59 1.29 -0.83
CA MET A 45 -3.17 -0.01 -0.34
C MET A 45 -3.08 -0.90 -1.60
N SER A 46 -1.99 -0.94 -2.36
CA SER A 46 -0.71 -1.53 -1.94
C SER A 46 -0.89 -2.65 -0.92
N THR A 47 -1.83 -3.54 -1.22
CA THR A 47 -1.69 -4.93 -0.84
C THR A 47 -0.38 -5.41 -1.46
N GLY A 48 0.66 -5.62 -0.64
CA GLY A 48 1.74 -6.54 -0.98
C GLY A 48 3.14 -5.98 -1.23
N ASN A 49 3.48 -4.72 -0.91
CA ASN A 49 4.90 -4.33 -1.03
C ASN A 49 5.81 -5.15 -0.09
N ALA A 50 5.31 -5.60 1.06
CA ALA A 50 6.04 -6.54 1.92
C ALA A 50 6.24 -7.92 1.26
N ASP A 51 5.29 -8.41 0.46
CA ASP A 51 5.39 -9.71 -0.23
C ASP A 51 6.36 -9.67 -1.43
N LEU A 52 6.68 -8.47 -1.93
CA LEU A 52 7.67 -8.28 -3.00
C LEU A 52 9.11 -8.33 -2.47
N VAL A 53 9.30 -8.29 -1.14
CA VAL A 53 10.61 -8.44 -0.50
C VAL A 53 11.06 -9.90 -0.56
N GLY A 54 12.28 -10.11 -1.04
CA GLY A 54 12.85 -11.43 -1.32
C GLY A 54 12.61 -11.91 -2.74
N GLN A 55 11.91 -11.12 -3.57
CA GLN A 55 11.64 -11.50 -4.95
C GLN A 55 12.78 -11.07 -5.89
N GLN A 56 13.08 -11.93 -6.87
CA GLN A 56 13.98 -11.62 -7.96
C GLN A 56 13.27 -10.73 -8.99
N ALA A 57 13.98 -9.70 -9.44
CA ALA A 57 13.55 -8.78 -10.47
C ALA A 57 14.67 -8.59 -11.51
N THR A 58 14.30 -8.14 -12.70
CA THR A 58 15.24 -7.80 -13.77
C THR A 58 15.29 -6.30 -13.94
N VAL A 59 16.50 -5.73 -14.00
CA VAL A 59 16.65 -4.30 -14.25
C VAL A 59 16.34 -4.00 -15.71
N ILE A 60 15.25 -3.30 -16.02
CA ILE A 60 14.99 -2.80 -17.37
C ILE A 60 15.83 -1.54 -17.64
N LYS A 61 15.88 -0.63 -16.66
CA LYS A 61 16.58 0.65 -16.79
C LYS A 61 17.65 0.77 -15.72
N THR A 62 18.88 1.04 -16.17
CA THR A 62 20.08 1.11 -15.31
C THR A 62 19.83 1.94 -14.05
N VAL A 63 20.04 1.32 -12.89
CA VAL A 63 19.97 1.97 -11.57
C VAL A 63 21.34 2.59 -11.26
N ARG A 64 21.36 3.83 -10.77
CA ARG A 64 22.59 4.53 -10.35
C ARG A 64 22.40 5.08 -8.93
N SER A 65 23.47 5.23 -8.17
CA SER A 65 23.42 5.68 -6.76
C SER A 65 22.73 7.03 -6.53
N GLN A 66 22.56 7.87 -7.57
CA GLN A 66 21.85 9.15 -7.50
C GLN A 66 20.67 9.28 -8.46
N ARG A 67 20.33 8.21 -9.21
CA ARG A 67 19.19 8.24 -10.14
C ARG A 67 18.42 6.92 -10.09
N PRO A 68 17.12 6.94 -9.75
CA PRO A 68 16.33 5.74 -9.75
C PRO A 68 16.29 5.13 -11.16
N GLY A 69 16.52 3.83 -11.22
CA GLY A 69 16.31 3.03 -12.43
C GLY A 69 14.89 2.47 -12.46
N GLN A 70 14.68 1.44 -13.28
CA GLN A 70 13.43 0.69 -13.33
C GLN A 70 13.71 -0.80 -13.34
N ILE A 71 12.89 -1.53 -12.60
CA ILE A 71 12.91 -2.98 -12.52
C ILE A 71 11.59 -3.56 -12.99
N GLU A 72 11.64 -4.83 -13.35
CA GLU A 72 10.51 -5.68 -13.68
C GLU A 72 10.56 -6.92 -12.82
N CYS A 73 9.46 -7.22 -12.13
CA CYS A 73 9.31 -8.44 -11.35
C CYS A 73 8.00 -9.13 -11.71
N GLU A 74 8.03 -10.45 -11.79
CA GLU A 74 6.83 -11.25 -12.00
C GLU A 74 6.26 -11.67 -10.64
N PHE A 75 5.14 -11.08 -10.20
CA PHE A 75 4.49 -11.42 -8.94
C PHE A 75 3.09 -11.98 -9.18
N LYS A 76 2.84 -13.20 -8.70
CA LYS A 76 1.55 -13.90 -8.85
C LYS A 76 1.05 -13.95 -10.32
N GLY A 77 1.98 -14.15 -11.26
CA GLY A 77 1.69 -14.21 -12.70
C GLY A 77 1.41 -12.85 -13.35
N GLN A 78 1.67 -11.74 -12.67
CA GLN A 78 1.63 -10.39 -13.24
C GLN A 78 3.03 -9.80 -13.31
N LEU A 79 3.39 -9.27 -14.47
CA LEU A 79 4.57 -8.44 -14.66
C LEU A 79 4.32 -7.06 -14.05
N LEU A 80 5.01 -6.78 -12.96
CA LEU A 80 5.01 -5.49 -12.28
C LEU A 80 6.28 -4.74 -12.66
N THR A 81 6.13 -3.47 -13.02
CA THR A 81 7.24 -2.57 -13.28
C THR A 81 7.25 -1.43 -12.28
N GLY A 82 8.44 -1.03 -11.85
CA GLY A 82 8.54 0.10 -10.93
C GLY A 82 9.95 0.67 -10.77
N PRO A 83 10.03 1.87 -10.17
CA PRO A 83 11.30 2.55 -9.95
C PRO A 83 12.13 1.82 -8.88
N ALA A 84 13.44 1.74 -9.10
CA ALA A 84 14.36 1.09 -8.16
C ALA A 84 15.57 1.95 -7.80
N ILE A 85 16.01 1.82 -6.55
CA ILE A 85 17.18 2.48 -5.97
C ILE A 85 18.15 1.39 -5.50
N SER A 86 19.44 1.63 -5.70
CA SER A 86 20.51 0.78 -5.21
C SER A 86 21.71 1.62 -4.85
N ASP A 87 22.50 1.14 -3.89
CA ASP A 87 23.74 1.78 -3.48
C ASP A 87 24.82 1.68 -4.58
N SER A 88 24.74 0.63 -5.40
CA SER A 88 25.66 0.38 -6.51
C SER A 88 25.01 0.60 -7.88
N ARG A 89 25.84 0.82 -8.90
CA ARG A 89 25.37 0.93 -10.28
C ARG A 89 25.02 -0.45 -10.84
N ILE A 90 23.76 -0.65 -11.19
CA ILE A 90 23.27 -1.90 -11.77
C ILE A 90 22.84 -1.68 -13.21
N ARG A 91 23.44 -2.40 -14.15
CA ARG A 91 23.13 -2.29 -15.58
C ARG A 91 21.78 -2.95 -15.91
N SER A 92 21.17 -2.49 -17.00
CA SER A 92 20.01 -3.16 -17.60
C SER A 92 20.31 -4.63 -17.94
N GLY A 93 19.29 -5.48 -17.82
CA GLY A 93 19.35 -6.93 -18.04
C GLY A 93 19.92 -7.74 -16.89
N ARG A 94 20.35 -7.11 -15.78
CA ARG A 94 20.90 -7.83 -14.62
C ARG A 94 19.79 -8.25 -13.64
N PRO A 95 19.85 -9.48 -13.10
CA PRO A 95 18.97 -9.90 -12.04
C PRO A 95 19.35 -9.22 -10.72
N VAL A 96 18.34 -8.81 -9.97
CA VAL A 96 18.47 -8.14 -8.68
C VAL A 96 17.46 -8.71 -7.70
N LEU A 97 17.78 -8.65 -6.42
CA LEU A 97 16.88 -9.01 -5.33
C LEU A 97 16.26 -7.75 -4.74
N ILE A 98 14.94 -7.72 -4.61
CA ILE A 98 14.23 -6.67 -3.89
C ILE A 98 14.36 -6.98 -2.39
N TYR A 99 15.06 -6.14 -1.63
CA TYR A 99 15.21 -6.33 -0.17
C TYR A 99 14.32 -5.39 0.65
N ALA A 100 13.79 -4.34 0.04
CA ALA A 100 12.76 -3.51 0.63
C ALA A 100 11.89 -2.88 -0.46
N ALA A 101 10.60 -2.71 -0.19
CA ALA A 101 9.68 -2.04 -1.09
C ALA A 101 8.97 -0.92 -0.33
N GLU A 102 9.21 0.32 -0.74
CA GLU A 102 8.52 1.50 -0.23
C GLU A 102 7.42 1.92 -1.21
N LYS A 103 6.62 2.93 -0.84
CA LYS A 103 5.42 3.33 -1.60
C LYS A 103 5.71 3.71 -3.05
N ASP A 104 6.87 4.32 -3.28
CA ASP A 104 7.23 4.95 -4.56
C ASP A 104 8.53 4.41 -5.16
N TRP A 105 9.21 3.46 -4.52
CA TRP A 105 10.46 2.85 -5.01
C TRP A 105 10.80 1.51 -4.35
N PHE A 106 11.51 0.68 -5.10
CA PHE A 106 12.08 -0.58 -4.66
C PHE A 106 13.56 -0.43 -4.34
N LYS A 107 14.00 -0.91 -3.18
CA LYS A 107 15.42 -1.03 -2.87
C LYS A 107 15.92 -2.40 -3.31
N VAL A 108 16.94 -2.39 -4.16
CA VAL A 108 17.44 -3.60 -4.82
C VAL A 108 18.93 -3.79 -4.63
N ARG A 109 19.37 -5.04 -4.56
CA ARG A 109 20.78 -5.43 -4.53
C ARG A 109 21.06 -6.38 -5.70
N PRO A 110 22.21 -6.29 -6.39
CA PRO A 110 22.60 -7.30 -7.36
C PRO A 110 22.65 -8.68 -6.70
N ILE A 111 22.15 -9.69 -7.39
CA ILE A 111 22.37 -11.08 -7.00
C ILE A 111 23.75 -11.44 -7.52
N GLU A 112 24.74 -11.45 -6.63
CA GLU A 112 26.02 -12.10 -6.92
C GLU A 112 25.76 -13.61 -6.91
N TYR A 113 26.04 -14.26 -8.04
CA TYR A 113 25.94 -15.71 -8.17
C TYR A 113 27.05 -16.35 -7.33
N ASP A 114 26.85 -16.44 -6.02
CA ASP A 114 27.74 -17.18 -5.11
C ASP A 114 26.99 -18.12 -4.15
N TYR A 115 25.66 -18.21 -4.25
CA TYR A 115 24.86 -19.10 -3.37
C TYR A 115 23.68 -19.75 -4.09
N ILE A 116 23.97 -20.61 -5.07
CA ILE A 116 23.10 -21.74 -5.40
C ILE A 116 23.98 -22.97 -5.59
N GLU A 117 24.60 -23.45 -4.51
CA GLU A 117 24.86 -24.88 -4.37
C GLU A 117 24.91 -25.23 -2.87
N GLY A 118 24.21 -26.29 -2.52
CA GLY A 118 23.63 -26.47 -1.19
C GLY A 118 24.64 -26.57 -0.05
N LYS A 119 24.29 -25.92 1.07
CA LYS A 119 24.63 -26.35 2.43
C LYS A 119 23.68 -25.68 3.43
N TYR A 120 22.43 -26.13 3.42
CA TYR A 120 21.66 -26.21 4.66
C TYR A 120 22.02 -27.54 5.33
N GLU A 121 23.28 -27.71 5.72
CA GLU A 121 23.63 -28.78 6.65
C GLU A 121 23.71 -28.18 8.05
N ALA A 122 22.87 -28.75 8.90
CA ALA A 122 22.84 -28.69 10.36
C ALA A 122 24.12 -28.13 11.00
N GLY A 123 23.98 -26.99 11.66
CA GLY A 123 25.05 -26.37 12.45
C GLY A 123 24.48 -25.53 13.59
N PHE A 124 23.39 -25.97 14.23
CA PHE A 124 23.10 -25.56 15.60
C PHE A 124 24.04 -26.35 16.52
N GLU A 125 25.31 -25.98 16.54
CA GLU A 125 26.17 -26.30 17.68
C GLU A 125 26.07 -25.12 18.64
N ILE A 126 25.16 -25.26 19.59
CA ILE A 126 25.00 -24.36 20.72
C ILE A 126 26.29 -24.48 21.53
N GLU A 127 27.12 -23.44 21.50
CA GLU A 127 28.08 -23.18 22.56
C GLU A 127 27.33 -23.17 23.91
N ARG A 128 27.54 -24.21 24.71
CA ARG A 128 27.49 -24.07 26.17
C ARG A 128 28.78 -24.66 26.76
N LYS A 129 29.59 -23.74 27.28
CA LYS A 129 30.54 -23.98 28.36
C LYS A 129 29.88 -24.66 29.55
#